data_AF-A0A0B4E1U4-F1
#
_entry.id   AF-A0A0B4E1U4-F1
#
_cell.length_a   1.000
_cell.length_b   1.000
_cell.length_c   1.000
_cell.angle_alpha   90.00
_cell.angle_beta   90.00
_cell.angle_gamma   90.00
#
_symmetry.space_group_name_H-M   'P 1'
#
loop_
_entity.id
_entity.type
_entity.pdbx_description
1 polymer ?
#
loop_
_entity_poly.entity_id
_entity_poly.type
_entity_poly.pdbx_seq_one_letter_code
_entity_poly.pdbx_strand_id
1 'polypeptide(L)' 'MAWFPTRDTERAEKLMTAMDAVNARFGRNTLRPGGVRKVTPWSTRANNKSPAYTTRIAELMEVRA' A
#
# COMPACT_ATOMS: atom_id res chain seq x y z
N MET A 1 7.54 -34.34 -6.63
CA MET A 1 6.76 -33.56 -5.65
C MET A 1 7.53 -32.28 -5.38
N ALA A 2 7.15 -31.16 -6.00
CA ALA A 2 7.90 -29.90 -5.87
C ALA A 2 7.31 -29.04 -4.75
N TRP A 3 8.12 -28.73 -3.74
CA TRP A 3 7.75 -27.94 -2.56
C TRP A 3 8.28 -26.48 -2.64
N PHE A 4 8.21 -25.88 -3.86
CA PHE A 4 8.56 -24.49 -4.26
C PHE A 4 10.08 -24.22 -4.49
N PRO A 5 10.54 -23.27 -5.34
CA PRO A 5 9.88 -22.05 -5.84
C PRO A 5 9.65 -22.01 -7.37
N THR A 6 8.49 -21.49 -7.77
CA THR A 6 8.07 -21.32 -9.18
C THR A 6 8.46 -19.98 -9.78
N ARG A 7 9.07 -19.08 -8.99
CA ARG A 7 9.34 -17.69 -9.36
C ARG A 7 10.81 -17.37 -9.19
N ASP A 8 11.35 -16.67 -10.17
CA ASP A 8 12.67 -16.06 -10.13
C ASP A 8 12.67 -14.89 -9.13
N THR A 9 13.39 -15.07 -8.02
CA THR A 9 13.46 -14.12 -6.91
C THR A 9 14.27 -12.88 -7.28
N GLU A 10 15.36 -13.04 -8.02
CA GLU A 10 16.22 -11.93 -8.42
C GLU A 10 15.48 -10.98 -9.36
N ARG A 11 14.72 -11.53 -10.31
CA ARG A 11 13.86 -10.75 -11.18
C ARG A 11 12.76 -10.01 -10.40
N ALA A 12 12.18 -10.66 -9.40
CA ALA A 12 11.15 -10.05 -8.56
C ALA A 12 11.71 -8.88 -7.73
N GLU A 13 12.89 -9.03 -7.15
CA GLU A 13 13.57 -7.99 -6.36
C GLU A 13 13.88 -6.74 -7.21
N LYS A 14 14.43 -6.93 -8.42
CA LYS A 14 14.70 -5.82 -9.35
C LYS A 14 13.43 -5.07 -9.73
N LEU A 15 12.35 -5.80 -10.01
CA LEU A 15 11.04 -5.22 -10.32
C LEU A 15 10.50 -4.40 -9.13
N MET A 16 10.51 -4.98 -7.93
CA MET A 16 10.01 -4.31 -6.72
C MET A 16 10.81 -3.04 -6.43
N THR A 17 12.14 -3.08 -6.55
CA THR A 17 13.02 -1.92 -6.37
C THR A 17 12.67 -0.78 -7.34
N ALA A 18 12.45 -1.10 -8.61
CA ALA A 18 12.05 -0.11 -9.61
C ALA A 18 10.67 0.50 -9.30
N MET A 19 9.70 -0.32 -8.87
CA MET A 19 8.38 0.16 -8.49
C MET A 19 8.43 1.08 -7.26
N ASP A 20 9.25 0.73 -6.27
CA ASP A 20 9.44 1.54 -5.07
C ASP A 20 10.08 2.90 -5.38
N ALA A 21 11.08 2.93 -6.28
CA ALA A 21 11.68 4.18 -6.75
C ALA A 21 10.65 5.12 -7.41
N VAL A 22 9.74 4.57 -8.22
CA VAL A 22 8.66 5.35 -8.84
C VAL A 22 7.66 5.82 -7.78
N ASN A 23 7.25 4.95 -6.85
CA ASN A 23 6.32 5.31 -5.79
C ASN A 23 6.88 6.36 -4.82
N ALA A 24 8.20 6.34 -4.55
CA ALA A 24 8.86 7.36 -3.75
C ALA A 24 8.80 8.75 -4.43
N ARG A 25 8.94 8.79 -5.76
CA ARG A 25 8.96 10.04 -6.53
C ARG A 25 7.56 10.63 -6.77
N PHE A 26 6.58 9.78 -7.07
CA PHE A 26 5.26 10.23 -7.54
C PHE A 26 4.15 10.07 -6.50
N GLY A 27 4.46 9.45 -5.36
CA GLY A 27 3.53 9.20 -4.27
C GLY A 27 3.20 7.71 -4.11
N ARG A 28 2.84 7.35 -2.88
CA ARG A 28 2.52 5.97 -2.49
C ARG A 28 1.40 5.39 -3.38
N ASN A 29 1.60 4.16 -3.85
CA ASN A 29 0.68 3.40 -4.71
C ASN A 29 0.45 4.01 -6.11
N THR A 30 1.39 4.81 -6.63
CA THR A 30 1.37 5.28 -8.03
C THR A 30 1.47 4.10 -9.00
N LEU A 31 2.43 3.20 -8.78
CA LEU A 31 2.53 1.90 -9.42
C LEU A 31 2.17 0.78 -8.45
N ARG A 32 1.44 -0.21 -8.96
CA ARG A 32 1.09 -1.44 -8.25
C ARG A 32 1.06 -2.63 -9.20
N PRO A 33 1.29 -3.87 -8.72
CA PRO A 33 1.18 -5.05 -9.56
C PRO A 33 -0.26 -5.20 -10.08
N GLY A 34 -0.42 -5.55 -11.35
CA GLY A 34 -1.74 -5.62 -12.00
C GLY A 34 -2.73 -6.61 -11.35
N GLY A 35 -2.22 -7.66 -10.69
CA GLY A 35 -3.04 -8.63 -9.96
C GLY A 35 -3.57 -8.13 -8.61
N VAL A 36 -3.07 -6.99 -8.11
CA VAL A 36 -3.51 -6.42 -6.84
C VAL A 36 -4.69 -5.49 -7.07
N ARG A 37 -5.85 -5.85 -6.50
CA ARG A 37 -7.06 -5.02 -6.55
C ARG A 37 -6.86 -3.73 -5.75
N LYS A 38 -7.31 -2.60 -6.30
CA LYS A 38 -7.31 -1.30 -5.61
C LYS A 38 -8.16 -1.31 -4.33
N VAL A 39 -9.29 -2.01 -4.40
CA VAL A 39 -10.22 -2.20 -3.28
C VAL A 39 -10.39 -3.70 -3.13
N THR A 40 -9.98 -4.23 -1.98
CA THR A 40 -10.17 -5.64 -1.64
C THR A 40 -11.54 -5.84 -0.98
N PRO A 41 -12.09 -7.07 -0.99
CA PRO A 41 -13.34 -7.37 -0.28
C PRO A 41 -13.29 -7.09 1.23
N TRP A 42 -12.10 -7.20 1.82
CA TRP A 42 -11.83 -6.89 3.24
C TRP A 42 -11.34 -5.46 3.46
N SER A 43 -11.33 -4.60 2.44
CA SER A 43 -10.98 -3.19 2.60
C SER A 43 -12.00 -2.52 3.52
N THR A 44 -11.54 -1.73 4.49
CA THR A 44 -12.42 -0.99 5.40
C THR A 44 -13.37 -0.11 4.60
N ARG A 45 -14.68 -0.30 4.79
CA ARG A 45 -15.73 0.52 4.15
C ARG A 45 -15.83 1.86 4.88
N ALA A 46 -15.12 2.86 4.39
CA ALA A 46 -15.10 4.22 4.95
C ALA A 46 -16.18 5.15 4.37
N ASN A 47 -17.26 4.61 3.81
CA ASN A 47 -18.27 5.40 3.08
C ASN A 47 -19.16 6.26 3.98
N ASN A 48 -19.13 6.04 5.30
CA ASN A 48 -19.95 6.78 6.28
C ASN A 48 -19.09 7.65 7.20
N LYS A 49 -17.98 8.20 6.68
CA LYS A 49 -17.24 9.23 7.42
C LYS A 49 -18.13 10.46 7.50
N SER A 50 -18.45 10.89 8.72
CA SER A 50 -19.02 12.23 8.92
C SER A 50 -18.06 13.25 8.30
N PRO A 51 -18.58 14.37 7.77
CA PRO A 51 -17.70 15.38 7.24
C PRO A 51 -16.94 16.02 8.40
N ALA A 52 -15.76 15.49 8.68
CA ALA A 52 -14.74 16.13 9.49
C ALA A 52 -14.18 17.30 8.68
N TYR A 53 -14.98 18.38 8.55
CA TYR A 53 -14.65 19.54 7.74
C TYR A 53 -13.32 20.19 8.16
N THR A 54 -12.87 19.94 9.39
CA THR A 54 -11.53 20.29 9.87
C THR A 54 -10.91 19.10 10.62
N THR A 55 -9.60 18.94 10.50
CA THR A 55 -8.83 18.01 11.32
C THR A 55 -8.75 18.54 12.74
N ARG A 56 -9.21 17.75 13.71
CA ARG A 56 -9.10 18.08 15.14
C ARG A 56 -7.80 17.53 15.67
N ILE A 57 -6.85 18.43 15.97
CA ILE A 57 -5.51 18.06 16.46
C ILE A 57 -5.59 17.20 17.73
N ALA A 58 -6.59 17.41 18.57
CA ALA A 58 -6.83 16.62 19.78
C ALA A 58 -7.23 15.15 19.54
N GLU A 59 -7.64 14.78 18.32
CA GLU A 59 -8.02 13.40 17.98
C GLU A 59 -6.83 12.58 17.45
N LEU A 60 -5.64 13.19 17.34
CA LEU A 60 -4.43 12.52 16.90
C LEU A 60 -3.80 11.74 18.07
N MET A 61 -3.28 10.55 17.78
CA MET A 61 -2.51 9.79 18.77
C MET A 61 -1.21 10.52 19.09
N GLU A 62 -0.97 10.80 20.37
CA GLU A 62 0.31 11.29 20.85
C GLU A 62 1.31 10.13 20.93
N VAL A 63 2.43 10.26 20.20
CA VAL A 63 3.52 9.28 20.27
C VAL A 63 4.67 9.90 21.05
N ARG A 64 5.21 9.15 22.01
CA ARG A 64 6.44 9.49 22.74
C ARG A 64 7.61 8.73 22.15
N ALA A 65 8.78 9.39 22.11
CA ALA A 65 10.05 8.79 21.71
C ALA A 65 10.65 7.93 22.84
#